data_AF-A0A433WYD8-F1
#
_entry.id   AF-A0A433WYD8-F1
#
_cell.length_a   1.000
_cell.length_b   1.000
_cell.length_c   1.000
_cell.angle_alpha   90.00
_cell.angle_beta   90.00
_cell.angle_gamma   90.00
#
_symmetry.space_group_name_H-M   'P 1'
#
loop_
_entity.id
_entity.type
_entity.pdbx_description
1 polymer ?
#
loop_
_entity_poly.entity_id
_entity_poly.type
_entity_poly.pdbx_seq_one_letter_code
_entity_poly.pdbx_strand_id
1 'polypeptide(L)'
;MFLAGCAADGSDSHALGDSFGYSFHPEIASWQSSFPFHEADAYHSHGISYNEAEEWKGANIPYEQAIKWHSIGFSPDDAKLALGSGIKSADEVAPWYYQLAPIFSQSKPLPTQLVSYASNAGTSYTPADVAAVLQNTSAPIGNVNEVIALARQVHTGTPVSQLPSQLTAMRDEAAKQQMAADAQAQAQQKQARVDRYGAVVLAACKGKVTQANMIVTSENPYATQGLCIEATIRSIWGQIQWLNQHSLLLTDGLPNGQEPMSTIITDPNGALRLNAQAVLMGVKPITYTSVLGAQTVAPTFVVVKYLN
;
A
#
# COMPACT_ATOMS: atom_id res chain seq x y z
N MET A 1 42.98 -5.53 99.91
CA MET A 1 43.94 -6.48 99.33
C MET A 1 43.74 -6.44 97.83
N PHE A 2 44.80 -6.04 97.12
CA PHE A 2 44.99 -5.84 95.68
C PHE A 2 44.08 -4.87 94.89
N LEU A 3 44.75 -3.80 94.46
CA LEU A 3 44.42 -2.78 93.45
C LEU A 3 45.07 -3.15 92.10
N ALA A 4 44.73 -2.34 91.08
CA ALA A 4 45.29 -2.22 89.72
C ALA A 4 44.52 -3.01 88.65
N GLY A 5 44.08 -2.46 87.52
CA GLY A 5 44.45 -1.24 86.80
C GLY A 5 45.07 -1.62 85.45
N CYS A 6 44.31 -1.51 84.36
CA CYS A 6 44.84 -1.54 82.98
C CYS A 6 44.05 -0.57 82.09
N ALA A 7 44.82 0.25 81.40
CA ALA A 7 44.42 1.36 80.53
C ALA A 7 44.17 0.89 79.08
N ALA A 8 43.49 1.77 78.35
CA ALA A 8 43.15 1.68 76.94
C ALA A 8 44.37 1.78 76.01
N ASP A 9 44.31 1.12 74.85
CA ASP A 9 44.84 1.67 73.59
C ASP A 9 44.33 0.90 72.36
N GLY A 10 44.10 1.62 71.25
CA GLY A 10 44.10 1.05 69.89
C GLY A 10 42.75 0.92 69.17
N SER A 11 42.11 2.02 68.80
CA SER A 11 41.02 2.06 67.81
C SER A 11 41.57 2.27 66.39
N ASP A 12 41.72 1.20 65.62
CA ASP A 12 41.95 1.28 64.17
C ASP A 12 40.62 1.23 63.42
N SER A 13 40.08 2.41 63.12
CA SER A 13 38.99 2.60 62.17
C SER A 13 39.56 2.84 60.78
N HIS A 14 39.88 1.76 60.05
CA HIS A 14 40.10 1.84 58.60
C HIS A 14 38.76 2.13 57.91
N ALA A 15 38.53 3.40 57.61
CA ALA A 15 37.51 3.84 56.69
C ALA A 15 37.85 3.30 55.29
N LEU A 16 37.10 2.29 54.84
CA LEU A 16 37.00 1.91 53.42
C LEU A 16 36.20 3.00 52.70
N GLY A 17 36.84 4.14 52.50
CA GLY A 17 36.38 5.25 51.69
C GLY A 17 37.01 5.20 50.31
N ASP A 18 36.99 4.03 49.65
CA ASP A 18 37.29 3.97 48.22
C ASP A 18 36.04 4.40 47.45
N SER A 19 35.96 5.72 47.36
CA SER A 19 35.44 6.52 46.26
C SER A 19 35.22 5.71 44.97
N PHE A 20 34.06 5.08 44.84
CA PHE A 20 33.49 4.85 43.51
C PHE A 20 33.21 6.24 42.93
N GLY A 21 34.05 6.69 42.01
CA GLY A 21 34.01 8.00 41.37
C GLY A 21 32.80 8.20 40.45
N TYR A 22 31.60 7.90 40.95
CA TYR A 22 30.35 8.28 40.30
C TYR A 22 30.17 9.79 40.49
N SER A 23 30.55 10.54 39.46
CA SER A 23 30.18 11.94 39.35
C SER A 23 28.65 12.02 39.32
N PHE A 24 28.05 12.49 40.41
CA PHE A 24 26.60 12.60 40.51
C PHE A 24 26.10 13.69 39.57
N HIS A 25 25.58 13.30 38.40
CA HIS A 25 24.90 14.23 37.50
C HIS A 25 23.47 14.45 38.00
N PRO A 26 23.10 15.67 38.45
CA PRO A 26 21.77 15.96 38.97
C PRO A 26 20.65 15.69 37.96
N GLU A 27 20.96 15.67 36.67
CA GLU A 27 20.03 15.30 35.59
C GLU A 27 19.65 13.81 35.62
N ILE A 28 20.56 12.91 36.01
CA ILE A 28 20.26 11.46 36.12
C ILE A 28 19.30 11.18 37.29
N ALA A 29 19.36 12.01 38.34
CA ALA A 29 18.51 11.83 39.52
C ALA A 29 17.01 11.91 39.19
N SER A 30 16.61 12.72 38.19
CA SER A 30 15.22 12.81 37.77
C SER A 30 14.73 11.61 36.95
N TRP A 31 15.64 10.75 36.46
CA TRP A 31 15.30 9.58 35.64
C TRP A 31 14.93 8.36 36.48
N GLN A 32 15.26 8.39 37.78
CA GLN A 32 15.14 7.26 38.70
C GLN A 32 13.71 6.74 38.89
N SER A 33 12.68 7.53 38.55
CA SER A 33 11.29 7.06 38.56
C SER A 33 10.99 6.07 37.44
N SER A 34 11.76 6.10 36.36
CA SER A 34 11.49 5.37 35.11
C SER A 34 12.59 4.35 34.77
N PHE A 35 13.82 4.56 35.24
CA PHE A 35 14.98 3.73 34.96
C PHE A 35 15.79 3.45 36.23
N PRO A 36 16.34 2.24 36.40
CA PRO A 36 17.41 2.00 37.36
C PRO A 36 18.59 2.97 37.14
N PHE A 37 19.24 3.39 38.22
CA PHE A 37 20.34 4.37 38.15
C PHE A 37 21.44 4.00 37.13
N HIS A 38 21.84 2.73 37.08
CA HIS A 38 22.88 2.26 36.15
C HIS A 38 22.45 2.34 34.68
N GLU A 39 21.17 2.13 34.35
CA GLU A 39 20.65 2.30 32.99
C GLU A 39 20.61 3.77 32.59
N ALA A 40 20.13 4.63 33.50
CA ALA A 40 20.07 6.07 33.26
C ALA A 40 21.48 6.68 33.05
N ASP A 41 22.46 6.26 33.86
CA ASP A 41 23.86 6.62 33.69
C ASP A 41 24.45 6.10 32.37
N ALA A 42 24.11 4.88 31.97
CA ALA A 42 24.55 4.31 30.70
C ALA A 42 23.97 5.06 29.48
N TYR A 43 22.68 5.41 29.49
CA TYR A 43 22.07 6.23 28.44
C TYR A 43 22.70 7.62 28.37
N HIS A 44 22.78 8.32 29.49
CA HIS A 44 23.32 9.67 29.58
C HIS A 44 24.78 9.73 29.13
N SER A 45 25.62 8.78 29.56
CA SER A 45 27.03 8.69 29.14
C SER A 45 27.23 8.46 27.63
N HIS A 46 26.22 7.93 26.94
CA HIS A 46 26.21 7.76 25.48
C HIS A 46 25.47 8.86 24.73
N GLY A 47 25.05 9.93 25.42
CA GLY A 47 24.37 11.08 24.80
C GLY A 47 22.90 10.84 24.46
N ILE A 48 22.30 9.76 24.96
CA ILE A 48 20.88 9.47 24.79
C ILE A 48 20.11 10.30 25.80
N SER A 49 19.12 11.08 25.35
CA SER A 49 18.28 11.91 26.23
C SER A 49 17.24 11.08 26.99
N TYR A 50 16.64 11.64 28.05
CA TYR A 50 15.55 10.98 28.80
C TYR A 50 14.40 10.52 27.88
N ASN A 51 13.92 11.44 27.03
CA ASN A 51 12.80 11.16 26.12
C ASN A 51 13.16 10.04 25.15
N GLU A 52 14.38 10.06 24.60
CA GLU A 52 14.84 9.00 23.70
C GLU A 52 14.99 7.65 24.42
N ALA A 53 15.50 7.64 25.66
CA ALA A 53 15.56 6.43 26.48
C ALA A 53 14.16 5.84 26.76
N GLU A 54 13.14 6.68 26.97
CA GLU A 54 11.74 6.23 27.08
C GLU A 54 11.25 5.60 25.77
N GLU A 55 11.61 6.16 24.61
CA GLU A 55 11.29 5.58 23.31
C GLU A 55 11.98 4.21 23.11
N TRP A 56 13.26 4.08 23.45
CA TRP A 56 13.99 2.79 23.42
C TRP A 56 13.34 1.73 24.31
N LYS A 57 12.94 2.12 25.53
CA LYS A 57 12.19 1.27 26.45
C LYS A 57 10.81 0.88 25.88
N GLY A 58 10.10 1.84 25.28
CA GLY A 58 8.82 1.62 24.62
C GLY A 58 8.90 0.72 23.39
N ALA A 59 10.05 0.71 22.71
CA ALA A 59 10.37 -0.23 21.63
C ALA A 59 10.70 -1.64 22.15
N ASN A 60 10.76 -1.84 23.47
CA ASN A 60 11.12 -3.10 24.14
C ASN A 60 12.53 -3.59 23.74
N ILE A 61 13.47 -2.65 23.62
CA ILE A 61 14.88 -2.92 23.32
C ILE A 61 15.68 -2.76 24.60
N PRO A 62 16.42 -3.80 25.06
CA PRO A 62 17.27 -3.69 26.24
C PRO A 62 18.28 -2.54 26.12
N TYR A 63 18.58 -1.85 27.23
CA TYR A 63 19.38 -0.63 27.18
C TYR A 63 20.80 -0.86 26.59
N GLU A 64 21.39 -2.05 26.80
CA GLU A 64 22.68 -2.40 26.23
C GLU A 64 22.63 -2.50 24.70
N GLN A 65 21.51 -2.98 24.15
CA GLN A 65 21.28 -3.00 22.71
C GLN A 65 20.94 -1.60 22.20
N ALA A 66 20.12 -0.84 22.93
CA ALA A 66 19.74 0.52 22.58
C ALA A 66 20.98 1.42 22.40
N ILE A 67 21.94 1.34 23.32
CA ILE A 67 23.22 2.06 23.22
C ILE A 67 23.98 1.68 21.94
N LYS A 68 24.03 0.39 21.59
CA LYS A 68 24.69 -0.05 20.35
C LYS A 68 23.98 0.50 19.11
N TRP A 69 22.66 0.41 19.03
CA TRP A 69 21.89 0.94 17.91
C TRP A 69 22.03 2.48 17.80
N HIS A 70 21.94 3.19 18.92
CA HIS A 70 22.16 4.64 18.97
C HIS A 70 23.57 5.03 18.49
N SER A 71 24.59 4.26 18.88
CA SER A 71 25.99 4.54 18.47
C SER A 71 26.22 4.46 16.96
N ILE A 72 25.37 3.74 16.22
CA ILE A 72 25.37 3.67 14.75
C ILE A 72 24.30 4.57 14.12
N GLY A 73 23.68 5.46 14.90
CA GLY A 73 22.73 6.47 14.45
C GLY A 73 21.33 5.96 14.13
N PHE A 74 20.95 4.78 14.62
CA PHE A 74 19.57 4.27 14.51
C PHE A 74 18.67 4.91 15.56
N SER A 75 17.43 5.19 15.19
CA SER A 75 16.37 5.54 16.15
C SER A 75 15.75 4.28 16.77
N PRO A 76 14.98 4.43 17.87
CA PRO A 76 14.20 3.33 18.44
C PRO A 76 13.30 2.61 17.41
N ASP A 77 12.64 3.37 16.54
CA ASP A 77 11.76 2.81 15.50
C ASP A 77 12.54 2.03 14.44
N ASP A 78 13.71 2.52 14.04
CA ASP A 78 14.58 1.84 13.07
C ASP A 78 15.12 0.52 13.61
N ALA A 79 15.56 0.52 14.87
CA ALA A 79 16.05 -0.68 15.53
C ALA A 79 14.93 -1.70 15.75
N LYS A 80 13.72 -1.24 16.11
CA LYS A 80 12.54 -2.09 16.21
C LYS A 80 12.18 -2.73 14.86
N LEU A 81 12.27 -1.97 13.77
CA LEU A 81 12.08 -2.48 12.41
C LEU A 81 13.15 -3.51 12.03
N ALA A 82 14.42 -3.26 12.37
CA ALA A 82 15.53 -4.17 12.14
C ALA A 82 15.32 -5.51 12.86
N LEU A 83 15.02 -5.46 14.16
CA LEU A 83 14.72 -6.63 14.99
C LEU A 83 13.50 -7.40 14.44
N GLY A 84 12.45 -6.69 14.03
CA GLY A 84 11.27 -7.28 13.39
C GLY A 84 11.56 -7.96 12.04
N SER A 85 12.63 -7.56 11.36
CA SER A 85 13.11 -8.14 10.09
C SER A 85 14.07 -9.32 10.29
N GLY A 86 14.31 -9.74 11.54
CA GLY A 86 15.16 -10.89 11.87
C GLY A 86 16.64 -10.57 12.11
N ILE A 87 17.03 -9.29 12.06
CA ILE A 87 18.38 -8.84 12.41
C ILE A 87 18.53 -8.90 13.93
N LYS A 88 19.57 -9.55 14.44
CA LYS A 88 19.64 -9.86 15.89
C LYS A 88 20.35 -8.81 16.73
N SER A 89 21.20 -7.99 16.12
CA SER A 89 21.97 -6.96 16.82
C SER A 89 22.41 -5.83 15.88
N ALA A 90 22.76 -4.69 16.47
CA ALA A 90 23.35 -3.56 15.75
C ALA A 90 24.64 -3.96 15.01
N ASP A 91 25.39 -4.93 15.55
CA ASP A 91 26.65 -5.41 14.97
C ASP A 91 26.45 -6.04 13.57
N GLU A 92 25.28 -6.63 13.28
CA GLU A 92 24.94 -7.16 11.96
C GLU A 92 24.69 -6.05 10.92
N VAL A 93 24.28 -4.85 11.34
CA VAL A 93 23.94 -3.72 10.45
C VAL A 93 25.05 -2.68 10.38
N ALA A 94 25.90 -2.59 11.41
CA ALA A 94 26.98 -1.63 11.48
C ALA A 94 27.86 -1.61 10.21
N PRO A 95 28.27 -2.76 9.62
CA PRO A 95 29.03 -2.76 8.37
C PRO A 95 28.27 -2.13 7.19
N TRP A 96 26.94 -2.31 7.12
CA TRP A 96 26.08 -1.70 6.12
C TRP A 96 26.00 -0.19 6.29
N TYR A 97 25.83 0.26 7.54
CA TYR A 97 25.78 1.66 7.87
C TYR A 97 27.07 2.37 7.48
N TYR A 98 28.22 1.91 7.97
CA TYR A 98 29.50 2.59 7.71
C TYR A 98 29.90 2.57 6.23
N GLN A 99 29.66 1.45 5.54
CA GLN A 99 30.03 1.33 4.13
C GLN A 99 29.18 2.26 3.25
N LEU A 100 27.91 2.42 3.58
CA LEU A 100 26.97 3.11 2.72
C LEU A 100 26.68 4.55 3.16
N ALA A 101 26.89 4.92 4.43
CA ALA A 101 26.67 6.27 4.95
C ALA A 101 27.32 7.40 4.09
N PRO A 102 28.55 7.27 3.56
CA PRO A 102 29.13 8.29 2.70
C PRO A 102 28.34 8.53 1.42
N ILE A 103 27.74 7.47 0.86
CA ILE A 103 26.90 7.52 -0.36
C ILE A 103 25.61 8.31 -0.08
N PHE A 104 25.18 8.35 1.19
CA PHE A 104 23.86 8.81 1.60
C PHE A 104 23.84 10.14 2.35
N SER A 105 24.96 10.85 2.38
CA SER A 105 25.17 12.11 3.11
C SER A 105 24.15 13.25 2.83
N GLN A 106 23.18 13.04 1.93
CA GLN A 106 22.15 14.02 1.57
C GLN A 106 20.70 13.61 1.91
N SER A 107 20.43 12.42 2.46
CA SER A 107 19.04 11.96 2.71
C SER A 107 18.88 11.21 4.04
N LYS A 108 18.09 11.77 4.98
CA LYS A 108 17.48 11.02 6.09
C LYS A 108 16.06 10.53 5.69
N PRO A 109 15.56 9.39 6.21
CA PRO A 109 16.24 8.36 7.00
C PRO A 109 16.52 7.09 6.19
N LEU A 110 17.80 6.73 6.22
CA LEU A 110 18.45 5.52 5.71
C LEU A 110 18.09 4.14 6.27
N PRO A 111 17.59 4.01 7.51
CA PRO A 111 17.64 2.70 8.17
C PRO A 111 16.73 1.65 7.54
N THR A 112 15.60 2.02 6.93
CA THR A 112 14.71 1.04 6.29
C THR A 112 15.37 0.33 5.12
N GLN A 113 16.10 1.06 4.26
CA GLN A 113 16.81 0.45 3.13
C GLN A 113 17.99 -0.39 3.63
N LEU A 114 18.73 0.09 4.63
CA LEU A 114 19.84 -0.67 5.23
C LEU A 114 19.36 -2.00 5.82
N VAL A 115 18.26 -1.98 6.58
CA VAL A 115 17.62 -3.19 7.12
C VAL A 115 17.19 -4.13 6.01
N SER A 116 16.63 -3.59 4.92
CA SER A 116 16.23 -4.40 3.77
C SER A 116 17.43 -5.06 3.10
N TYR A 117 18.56 -4.35 2.95
CA TYR A 117 19.78 -4.94 2.40
C TYR A 117 20.40 -5.99 3.32
N ALA A 118 20.49 -5.70 4.62
CA ALA A 118 21.09 -6.59 5.62
C ALA A 118 20.28 -7.88 5.79
N SER A 119 18.94 -7.78 5.92
CA SER A 119 18.05 -8.93 6.10
C SER A 119 18.06 -9.91 4.91
N ASN A 120 18.32 -9.42 3.69
CA ASN A 120 18.35 -10.24 2.47
C ASN A 120 19.75 -10.76 2.10
N ALA A 121 20.80 -10.33 2.81
CA ALA A 121 22.17 -10.61 2.43
C ALA A 121 22.53 -12.09 2.58
N GLY A 122 22.31 -12.67 3.77
CA GLY A 122 22.77 -14.02 4.08
C GLY A 122 24.24 -14.22 3.65
N THR A 123 24.50 -15.23 2.82
CA THR A 123 25.80 -15.47 2.16
C THR A 123 25.80 -15.08 0.67
N SER A 124 24.81 -14.30 0.22
CA SER A 124 24.57 -14.04 -1.21
C SER A 124 25.25 -12.78 -1.74
N TYR A 125 25.52 -11.80 -0.87
CA TYR A 125 26.22 -10.54 -1.18
C TYR A 125 26.63 -9.84 0.12
N THR A 126 27.50 -8.83 0.01
CA THR A 126 28.08 -8.07 1.12
C THR A 126 27.73 -6.57 1.05
N PRO A 127 27.98 -5.78 2.12
CA PRO A 127 27.85 -4.32 2.06
C PRO A 127 28.68 -3.67 0.95
N ALA A 128 29.88 -4.20 0.67
CA ALA A 128 30.77 -3.72 -0.39
C ALA A 128 30.17 -3.94 -1.78
N ASP A 129 29.49 -5.08 -2.01
CA ASP A 129 28.82 -5.36 -3.28
C ASP A 129 27.69 -4.35 -3.55
N VAL A 130 26.89 -4.02 -2.53
CA VAL A 130 25.82 -3.01 -2.63
C VAL A 130 26.40 -1.61 -2.85
N ALA A 131 27.47 -1.25 -2.14
CA ALA A 131 28.16 0.02 -2.34
C ALA A 131 28.66 0.16 -3.79
N ALA A 132 29.26 -0.90 -4.33
CA ALA A 132 29.74 -0.92 -5.70
C ALA A 132 28.60 -0.70 -6.70
N VAL A 133 27.44 -1.32 -6.50
CA VAL A 133 26.25 -1.09 -7.35
C VAL A 133 25.79 0.36 -7.27
N LEU A 134 25.60 0.90 -6.07
CA LEU A 134 25.07 2.25 -5.87
C LEU A 134 26.02 3.35 -6.40
N GLN A 135 27.33 3.11 -6.38
CA GLN A 135 28.32 4.06 -6.89
C GLN A 135 28.52 4.00 -8.40
N ASN A 136 28.27 2.85 -9.03
CA ASN A 136 28.58 2.62 -10.45
C ASN A 136 27.33 2.55 -11.33
N THR A 137 26.14 2.70 -10.77
CA THR A 137 24.87 2.63 -11.52
C THR A 137 23.94 3.77 -11.17
N SER A 138 22.89 3.94 -11.98
CA SER A 138 21.76 4.84 -11.70
C SER A 138 20.59 4.11 -11.02
N ALA A 139 20.85 3.00 -10.32
CA ALA A 139 19.84 2.29 -9.56
C ALA A 139 19.36 3.16 -8.39
N PRO A 140 18.05 3.47 -8.27
CA PRO A 140 17.53 4.17 -7.11
C PRO A 140 17.78 3.34 -5.86
N ILE A 141 18.31 3.96 -4.79
CA ILE A 141 18.49 3.31 -3.49
C ILE A 141 17.19 2.69 -2.95
N GLY A 142 16.03 3.27 -3.29
CA GLY A 142 14.72 2.77 -2.91
C GLY A 142 14.29 1.51 -3.67
N ASN A 143 14.91 1.19 -4.81
CA ASN A 143 14.63 -0.03 -5.55
C ASN A 143 15.52 -1.18 -5.06
N VAL A 144 15.26 -1.62 -3.83
CA VAL A 144 16.04 -2.64 -3.11
C VAL A 144 16.25 -3.91 -3.95
N ASN A 145 15.22 -4.38 -4.65
CA ASN A 145 15.29 -5.61 -5.45
C ASN A 145 16.30 -5.50 -6.61
N GLU A 146 16.32 -4.35 -7.29
CA GLU A 146 17.24 -4.07 -8.39
C GLU A 146 18.70 -4.02 -7.89
N VAL A 147 18.92 -3.32 -6.78
CA VAL A 147 20.25 -3.19 -6.16
C VAL A 147 20.75 -4.54 -5.66
N ILE A 148 19.90 -5.33 -4.99
CA ILE A 148 20.26 -6.68 -4.51
C ILE A 148 20.60 -7.62 -5.67
N ALA A 149 19.81 -7.60 -6.75
CA ALA A 149 20.06 -8.46 -7.90
C ALA A 149 21.43 -8.17 -8.53
N LEU A 150 21.78 -6.89 -8.69
CA LEU A 150 23.10 -6.47 -9.18
C LEU A 150 24.21 -6.77 -8.17
N ALA A 151 23.97 -6.59 -6.87
CA ALA A 151 24.96 -6.87 -5.83
C ALA A 151 25.35 -8.36 -5.79
N ARG A 152 24.39 -9.27 -6.01
CA ARG A 152 24.66 -10.70 -6.18
C ARG A 152 25.54 -10.97 -7.40
N GLN A 153 25.32 -10.25 -8.51
CA GLN A 153 26.16 -10.40 -9.71
C GLN A 153 27.60 -9.96 -9.43
N VAL A 154 27.79 -8.82 -8.74
CA VAL A 154 29.11 -8.36 -8.28
C VAL A 154 29.76 -9.42 -7.38
N HIS A 155 29.00 -9.95 -6.40
CA HIS A 155 29.47 -10.98 -5.48
C HIS A 155 29.97 -12.24 -6.21
N THR A 156 29.32 -12.62 -7.31
CA THR A 156 29.71 -13.75 -8.16
C THR A 156 30.83 -13.45 -9.16
N GLY A 157 31.43 -12.26 -9.10
CA GLY A 157 32.59 -11.88 -9.92
C GLY A 157 32.25 -11.08 -11.18
N THR A 158 31.04 -10.56 -11.31
CA THR A 158 30.70 -9.67 -12.43
C THR A 158 31.45 -8.34 -12.29
N PRO A 159 32.19 -7.88 -13.31
CA PRO A 159 32.89 -6.60 -13.26
C PRO A 159 31.93 -5.42 -13.09
N VAL A 160 32.25 -4.49 -12.19
CA VAL A 160 31.41 -3.30 -11.91
C VAL A 160 31.16 -2.44 -13.15
N SER A 161 32.05 -2.47 -14.14
CA SER A 161 31.92 -1.78 -15.42
C SER A 161 30.79 -2.32 -16.30
N GLN A 162 30.27 -3.53 -16.02
CA GLN A 162 29.14 -4.13 -16.74
C GLN A 162 27.79 -3.87 -16.06
N LEU A 163 27.77 -3.32 -14.85
CA LEU A 163 26.52 -3.11 -14.10
C LEU A 163 25.54 -2.15 -14.80
N PRO A 164 25.97 -1.03 -15.43
CA PRO A 164 25.03 -0.17 -16.13
C PRO A 164 24.27 -0.87 -17.27
N SER A 165 24.95 -1.69 -18.06
CA SER A 165 24.30 -2.41 -19.16
C SER A 165 23.40 -3.54 -18.66
N GLN A 166 23.79 -4.23 -17.59
CA GLN A 166 22.94 -5.22 -16.91
C GLN A 166 21.69 -4.58 -16.32
N LEU A 167 21.83 -3.40 -15.70
CA LEU A 167 20.72 -2.63 -15.17
C LEU A 167 19.71 -2.25 -16.27
N THR A 168 20.20 -1.73 -17.40
CA THR A 168 19.34 -1.43 -18.56
C THR A 168 18.64 -2.69 -19.06
N ALA A 169 19.36 -3.81 -19.23
CA ALA A 169 18.78 -5.06 -19.70
C ALA A 169 17.69 -5.59 -18.76
N MET A 170 17.89 -5.50 -17.44
CA MET A 170 16.89 -5.89 -16.45
C MET A 170 15.62 -5.04 -16.55
N ARG A 171 15.76 -3.72 -16.71
CA ARG A 171 14.60 -2.82 -16.85
C ARG A 171 13.85 -3.03 -18.16
N ASP A 172 14.56 -3.27 -19.26
CA ASP A 172 13.96 -3.59 -20.55
C ASP A 172 13.18 -4.90 -20.50
N GLU A 173 13.72 -5.93 -19.84
CA GLU A 173 13.03 -7.20 -19.65
C GLU A 173 11.80 -7.06 -18.75
N ALA A 174 11.91 -6.33 -17.63
CA ALA A 174 10.76 -6.04 -16.77
C ALA A 174 9.66 -5.27 -17.51
N ALA A 175 10.03 -4.29 -18.34
CA ALA A 175 9.08 -3.56 -19.18
C ALA A 175 8.38 -4.47 -20.20
N LYS A 176 9.12 -5.38 -20.85
CA LYS A 176 8.53 -6.38 -21.76
C LYS A 176 7.55 -7.31 -21.05
N GLN A 177 7.90 -7.79 -19.86
CA GLN A 177 7.04 -8.65 -19.07
C GLN A 177 5.75 -7.92 -18.64
N GLN A 178 5.87 -6.66 -18.21
CA GLN A 178 4.72 -5.83 -17.90
C GLN A 178 3.80 -5.64 -19.11
N MET A 179 4.36 -5.30 -20.27
CA MET A 179 3.60 -5.17 -21.51
C MET A 179 2.89 -6.46 -21.91
N ALA A 180 3.55 -7.62 -21.75
CA ALA A 180 2.96 -8.93 -22.04
C ALA A 180 1.82 -9.25 -21.06
N ALA A 181 2.00 -8.96 -19.77
CA ALA A 181 0.96 -9.15 -18.75
C ALA A 181 -0.26 -8.25 -19.01
N ASP A 182 -0.04 -6.99 -19.36
CA ASP A 182 -1.12 -6.04 -19.70
C ASP A 182 -1.86 -6.47 -20.97
N ALA A 183 -1.14 -6.92 -22.00
CA ALA A 183 -1.74 -7.47 -23.22
C ALA A 183 -2.58 -8.71 -22.93
N GLN A 184 -2.09 -9.61 -22.07
CA GLN A 184 -2.84 -10.79 -21.64
C GLN A 184 -4.09 -10.41 -20.83
N ALA A 185 -3.98 -9.45 -19.91
CA ALA A 185 -5.12 -8.95 -19.13
C ALA A 185 -6.18 -8.31 -20.05
N GLN A 186 -5.77 -7.52 -21.04
CA GLN A 186 -6.69 -6.95 -22.04
C GLN A 186 -7.35 -8.03 -22.91
N ALA A 187 -6.59 -9.05 -23.32
CA ALA A 187 -7.13 -10.19 -24.07
C ALA A 187 -8.16 -10.97 -23.24
N GLN A 188 -7.88 -11.21 -21.96
CA GLN A 188 -8.82 -11.85 -21.03
C GLN A 188 -10.07 -11.01 -20.81
N GLN A 189 -9.94 -9.70 -20.64
CA GLN A 189 -11.09 -8.80 -20.55
C GLN A 189 -11.94 -8.82 -21.82
N LYS A 190 -11.31 -8.80 -23.00
CA LYS A 190 -12.01 -8.91 -24.28
C LYS A 190 -12.75 -10.25 -24.38
N GLN A 191 -12.10 -11.35 -24.00
CA GLN A 191 -12.72 -12.67 -24.01
C GLN A 191 -13.90 -12.75 -23.03
N ALA A 192 -13.74 -12.27 -21.80
CA ALA A 192 -14.81 -12.23 -20.80
C ALA A 192 -16.03 -11.43 -21.29
N ARG A 193 -15.81 -10.36 -22.06
CA ARG A 193 -16.91 -9.62 -22.71
C ARG A 193 -17.58 -10.43 -23.80
N VAL A 194 -16.82 -11.16 -24.62
CA VAL A 194 -17.38 -12.06 -25.63
C VAL A 194 -18.18 -13.18 -24.97
N ASP A 195 -17.69 -13.75 -23.87
CA ASP A 195 -18.38 -14.82 -23.15
C ASP A 195 -19.68 -14.32 -22.53
N ARG A 196 -19.65 -13.16 -21.86
CA ARG A 196 -20.82 -12.53 -21.22
C ARG A 196 -21.88 -12.13 -22.25
N TYR A 197 -21.49 -11.32 -23.24
CA TYR A 197 -22.45 -10.70 -24.15
C TYR A 197 -22.70 -11.52 -25.42
N GLY A 198 -21.72 -12.30 -25.88
CA GLY A 198 -21.73 -12.94 -27.19
C GLY A 198 -21.23 -12.01 -28.29
N ALA A 199 -20.54 -12.59 -29.29
CA ALA A 199 -19.95 -11.83 -30.40
C ALA A 199 -20.98 -11.03 -31.21
N VAL A 200 -22.19 -11.59 -31.42
CA VAL A 200 -23.27 -10.93 -32.16
C VAL A 200 -23.75 -9.66 -31.46
N VAL A 201 -23.96 -9.72 -30.14
CA VAL A 201 -24.36 -8.57 -29.33
C VAL A 201 -23.27 -7.51 -29.34
N LEU A 202 -22.02 -7.90 -29.17
CA LEU A 202 -20.90 -6.95 -29.23
C LEU A 202 -20.78 -6.30 -30.61
N ALA A 203 -21.01 -7.02 -31.70
CA ALA A 203 -21.02 -6.45 -33.04
C ALA A 203 -22.14 -5.42 -33.21
N ALA A 204 -23.37 -5.74 -32.78
CA ALA A 204 -24.50 -4.81 -32.80
C ALA A 204 -24.22 -3.55 -31.96
N CYS A 205 -23.54 -3.73 -30.82
CA CYS A 205 -23.18 -2.67 -29.88
C CYS A 205 -21.85 -1.97 -30.20
N LYS A 206 -21.27 -2.17 -31.40
CA LYS A 206 -19.98 -1.58 -31.80
C LYS A 206 -18.86 -1.78 -30.76
N GLY A 207 -18.89 -2.93 -30.10
CA GLY A 207 -17.93 -3.31 -29.07
C GLY A 207 -18.04 -2.53 -27.76
N LYS A 208 -19.12 -1.77 -27.50
CA LYS A 208 -19.32 -1.00 -26.26
C LYS A 208 -20.66 -1.33 -25.63
N VAL A 209 -20.62 -1.89 -24.41
CA VAL A 209 -21.79 -2.11 -23.56
C VAL A 209 -21.46 -1.45 -22.23
N THR A 210 -22.24 -0.44 -21.82
CA THR A 210 -22.02 0.28 -20.57
C THR A 210 -22.98 -0.24 -19.51
N GLN A 211 -22.48 -0.50 -18.29
CA GLN A 211 -23.37 -0.84 -17.18
C GLN A 211 -24.15 0.40 -16.76
N ALA A 212 -25.47 0.27 -16.65
CA ALA A 212 -26.36 1.32 -16.18
C ALA A 212 -27.29 0.73 -15.11
N ASN A 213 -27.24 1.29 -13.91
CA ASN A 213 -28.08 0.85 -12.79
C ASN A 213 -29.56 1.24 -12.97
N MET A 214 -29.82 2.21 -13.85
CA MET A 214 -31.14 2.75 -14.18
C MET A 214 -31.14 3.07 -15.67
N ILE A 215 -32.31 2.99 -16.32
CA ILE A 215 -32.39 3.33 -17.74
C ILE A 215 -32.26 4.85 -17.90
N VAL A 216 -31.39 5.21 -18.85
CA VAL A 216 -30.68 6.48 -18.95
C VAL A 216 -31.61 7.69 -18.96
N THR A 217 -31.26 8.64 -18.11
CA THR A 217 -31.93 9.90 -17.85
C THR A 217 -31.20 11.02 -18.59
N SER A 218 -31.26 11.01 -19.92
CA SER A 218 -30.77 12.15 -20.69
C SER A 218 -31.93 13.11 -20.92
N GLU A 219 -31.71 14.40 -20.66
CA GLU A 219 -32.66 15.48 -21.00
C GLU A 219 -33.10 15.42 -22.48
N ASN A 220 -32.25 14.85 -23.33
CA ASN A 220 -32.54 14.54 -24.72
C ASN A 220 -32.86 13.04 -24.90
N PRO A 221 -34.12 12.63 -25.18
CA PRO A 221 -34.48 11.22 -25.37
C PRO A 221 -33.77 10.57 -26.56
N TYR A 222 -33.32 11.36 -27.54
CA TYR A 222 -32.61 10.88 -28.73
C TYR A 222 -31.14 10.55 -28.48
N ALA A 223 -30.55 11.02 -27.37
CA ALA A 223 -29.15 10.73 -27.04
C ALA A 223 -28.90 9.24 -26.74
N THR A 224 -29.97 8.48 -26.49
CA THR A 224 -29.90 7.04 -26.24
C THR A 224 -29.74 6.21 -27.51
N GLN A 225 -30.01 6.76 -28.69
CA GLN A 225 -30.02 6.01 -29.94
C GLN A 225 -28.64 5.43 -30.27
N GLY A 226 -28.57 4.10 -30.43
CA GLY A 226 -27.34 3.36 -30.71
C GLY A 226 -26.46 3.09 -29.48
N LEU A 227 -26.85 3.54 -28.28
CA LEU A 227 -26.18 3.16 -27.04
C LEU A 227 -26.62 1.76 -26.63
N CYS A 228 -25.66 0.91 -26.28
CA CYS A 228 -25.94 -0.37 -25.63
C CYS A 228 -25.64 -0.29 -24.15
N ILE A 229 -26.64 -0.61 -23.33
CA ILE A 229 -26.54 -0.63 -21.88
C ILE A 229 -26.81 -2.03 -21.34
N GLU A 230 -26.07 -2.43 -20.31
CA GLU A 230 -26.45 -3.56 -19.45
C GLU A 230 -27.28 -3.00 -18.29
N ALA A 231 -28.53 -3.43 -18.19
CA ALA A 231 -29.46 -2.96 -17.16
C ALA A 231 -30.41 -4.08 -16.71
N THR A 232 -30.95 -3.95 -15.50
CA THR A 232 -32.04 -4.81 -15.03
C THR A 232 -33.36 -4.20 -15.46
N ILE A 233 -34.23 -4.99 -16.10
CA ILE A 233 -35.56 -4.53 -16.53
C ILE A 233 -36.48 -4.45 -15.31
N ARG A 234 -36.44 -3.34 -14.59
CA ARG A 234 -37.32 -3.06 -13.46
C ARG A 234 -37.46 -1.55 -13.24
N SER A 235 -38.58 -1.17 -12.64
CA SER A 235 -38.76 0.13 -12.00
C SER A 235 -38.14 0.09 -10.60
N ILE A 236 -37.44 1.14 -10.18
CA ILE A 236 -36.82 1.25 -8.84
C ILE A 236 -37.76 1.99 -7.88
N TRP A 237 -38.31 3.11 -8.33
CA TRP A 237 -39.17 3.99 -7.52
C TRP A 237 -40.47 4.37 -8.23
N GLY A 238 -40.69 3.77 -9.40
CA GLY A 238 -41.71 4.14 -10.34
C GLY A 238 -42.83 3.13 -10.53
N GLN A 239 -43.60 3.36 -11.58
CA GLN A 239 -44.65 2.45 -12.05
C GLN A 239 -44.22 1.71 -13.31
N ILE A 240 -44.77 0.50 -13.48
CA ILE A 240 -44.62 -0.31 -14.68
C ILE A 240 -45.99 -0.37 -15.35
N GLN A 241 -46.07 0.03 -16.61
CA GLN A 241 -47.27 -0.05 -17.42
C GLN A 241 -47.02 -0.89 -18.68
N TRP A 242 -47.83 -1.93 -18.89
CA TRP A 242 -47.78 -2.71 -20.12
C TRP A 242 -48.47 -1.97 -21.24
N LEU A 243 -47.77 -1.77 -22.36
CA LEU A 243 -48.36 -1.21 -23.58
C LEU A 243 -48.93 -2.32 -24.47
N ASN A 244 -48.25 -3.47 -24.51
CA ASN A 244 -48.67 -4.71 -25.15
C ASN A 244 -47.78 -5.87 -24.65
N GLN A 245 -47.91 -7.08 -25.22
CA GLN A 245 -47.14 -8.26 -24.82
C GLN A 245 -45.61 -8.12 -24.98
N HIS A 246 -45.16 -7.21 -25.86
CA HIS A 246 -43.77 -7.01 -26.26
C HIS A 246 -43.21 -5.67 -25.80
N SER A 247 -43.99 -4.83 -25.12
CA SER A 247 -43.61 -3.45 -24.82
C SER A 247 -44.13 -3.01 -23.46
N LEU A 248 -43.25 -2.41 -22.67
CA LEU A 248 -43.59 -1.81 -21.39
C LEU A 248 -43.06 -0.38 -21.30
N LEU A 249 -43.76 0.42 -20.52
CA LEU A 249 -43.41 1.77 -20.11
C LEU A 249 -42.98 1.72 -18.64
N LEU A 250 -41.75 2.12 -18.36
CA LEU A 250 -41.25 2.38 -17.02
C LEU A 250 -41.32 3.87 -16.75
N THR A 251 -41.94 4.26 -15.64
CA THR A 251 -42.00 5.65 -15.20
C THR A 251 -41.34 5.77 -13.84
N ASP A 252 -40.04 6.04 -13.81
CA ASP A 252 -39.24 6.12 -12.59
C ASP A 252 -39.17 7.56 -12.06
N GLY A 253 -39.44 7.71 -10.76
CA GLY A 253 -39.23 8.96 -10.04
C GLY A 253 -37.75 9.14 -9.70
N LEU A 254 -37.22 10.36 -9.85
CA LEU A 254 -35.86 10.67 -9.42
C LEU A 254 -35.83 11.11 -7.94
N PRO A 255 -34.71 10.88 -7.23
CA PRO A 255 -34.49 11.50 -5.94
C PRO A 255 -34.55 13.03 -6.08
N ASN A 256 -35.09 13.71 -5.07
CA ASN A 256 -35.23 15.17 -4.99
C ASN A 256 -36.43 15.81 -5.73
N GLY A 257 -37.45 15.02 -6.07
CA GLY A 257 -38.72 15.58 -6.58
C GLY A 257 -38.63 16.13 -8.00
N GLN A 258 -37.62 15.71 -8.77
CA GLN A 258 -37.60 15.96 -10.21
C GLN A 258 -38.71 15.17 -10.90
N GLU A 259 -39.14 15.66 -12.07
CA GLU A 259 -40.23 15.04 -12.83
C GLU A 259 -39.90 13.57 -13.13
N PRO A 260 -40.89 12.66 -13.00
CA PRO A 260 -40.70 11.26 -13.30
C PRO A 260 -40.38 11.10 -14.79
N MET A 261 -39.39 10.27 -15.10
CA MET A 261 -39.01 10.02 -16.48
C MET A 261 -39.56 8.69 -16.96
N SER A 262 -39.97 8.72 -18.21
CA SER A 262 -40.59 7.59 -18.88
C SER A 262 -39.60 6.96 -19.86
N THR A 263 -39.42 5.64 -19.76
CA THR A 263 -38.62 4.84 -20.70
C THR A 263 -39.49 3.75 -21.27
N ILE A 264 -39.45 3.56 -22.58
CA ILE A 264 -40.10 2.42 -23.23
C ILE A 264 -39.06 1.33 -23.49
N ILE A 265 -39.40 0.09 -23.13
CA ILE A 265 -38.59 -1.09 -23.44
C ILE A 265 -39.43 -2.03 -24.29
N THR A 266 -38.83 -2.56 -25.35
CA THR A 266 -39.46 -3.48 -26.28
C THR A 266 -38.63 -4.76 -26.44
N ASP A 267 -39.29 -5.92 -26.56
CA ASP A 267 -38.65 -7.17 -26.95
C ASP A 267 -39.33 -7.71 -28.21
N PRO A 268 -38.71 -7.58 -29.39
CA PRO A 268 -39.31 -8.04 -30.64
C PRO A 268 -39.36 -9.57 -30.77
N ASN A 269 -38.63 -10.31 -29.93
CA ASN A 269 -38.48 -11.76 -30.04
C ASN A 269 -39.31 -12.53 -29.01
N GLY A 270 -40.00 -11.86 -28.09
CA GLY A 270 -40.74 -12.53 -27.03
C GLY A 270 -41.41 -11.59 -26.04
N ALA A 271 -42.00 -12.17 -24.99
CA ALA A 271 -42.57 -11.41 -23.88
C ALA A 271 -41.45 -10.87 -22.98
N LEU A 272 -41.58 -9.61 -22.56
CA LEU A 272 -40.60 -8.96 -21.68
C LEU A 272 -40.51 -9.66 -20.32
N ARG A 273 -39.28 -9.87 -19.84
CA ARG A 273 -38.98 -10.47 -18.53
C ARG A 273 -38.63 -9.40 -17.51
N LEU A 274 -39.55 -9.11 -16.59
CA LEU A 274 -39.28 -8.22 -15.46
C LEU A 274 -38.22 -8.82 -14.53
N ASN A 275 -37.42 -7.95 -13.91
CA ASN A 275 -36.28 -8.27 -13.05
C ASN A 275 -35.15 -9.06 -13.72
N ALA A 276 -35.21 -9.30 -15.03
CA ALA A 276 -34.11 -9.91 -15.76
C ALA A 276 -33.03 -8.87 -16.08
N GLN A 277 -31.76 -9.28 -15.99
CA GLN A 277 -30.65 -8.49 -16.53
C GLN A 277 -30.61 -8.67 -18.05
N ALA A 278 -30.42 -7.59 -18.78
CA ALA A 278 -30.40 -7.62 -20.24
C ALA A 278 -29.42 -6.58 -20.81
N VAL A 279 -28.94 -6.87 -22.02
CA VAL A 279 -28.35 -5.86 -22.89
C VAL A 279 -29.48 -5.21 -23.69
N LEU A 280 -29.62 -3.91 -23.51
CA LEU A 280 -30.60 -3.06 -24.15
C LEU A 280 -29.89 -2.15 -25.16
N MET A 281 -30.46 -1.97 -26.35
CA MET A 281 -29.96 -1.04 -27.35
C MET A 281 -30.97 0.08 -27.56
N GLY A 282 -30.54 1.33 -27.39
CA GLY A 282 -31.38 2.48 -27.64
C GLY A 282 -31.70 2.60 -29.13
N VAL A 283 -32.97 2.83 -29.43
CA VAL A 283 -33.49 3.03 -30.79
C VAL A 283 -34.20 4.36 -30.88
N LYS A 284 -34.81 4.64 -32.03
CA LYS A 284 -35.59 5.86 -32.22
C LYS A 284 -36.65 5.97 -31.11
N PRO A 285 -36.68 7.08 -30.34
CA PRO A 285 -37.69 7.33 -29.32
C PRO A 285 -39.11 7.21 -29.85
N ILE A 286 -40.01 6.68 -29.01
CA ILE A 286 -41.43 6.56 -29.30
C ILE A 286 -42.18 7.69 -28.59
N THR A 287 -43.06 8.37 -29.35
CA THR A 287 -44.02 9.33 -28.80
C THR A 287 -45.27 8.60 -28.35
N TYR A 288 -45.75 8.90 -27.15
CA TYR A 288 -47.01 8.38 -26.62
C TYR A 288 -47.83 9.49 -25.97
N THR A 289 -49.13 9.26 -25.80
CA THR A 289 -50.03 10.17 -25.08
C THR A 289 -50.09 9.73 -23.62
N SER A 290 -49.71 10.61 -22.71
CA SER A 290 -49.79 10.36 -21.26
C SER A 290 -51.24 10.30 -20.79
N VAL A 291 -51.46 9.83 -19.56
CA VAL A 291 -52.79 9.81 -18.93
C VAL A 291 -53.42 11.21 -18.80
N LEU A 292 -52.61 12.28 -18.87
CA LEU A 292 -53.06 13.67 -18.85
C LEU A 292 -53.35 14.22 -20.26
N GLY A 293 -53.22 13.41 -21.30
CA GLY A 293 -53.43 13.82 -22.70
C GLY A 293 -52.24 14.53 -23.36
N ALA A 294 -51.14 14.74 -22.64
CA ALA A 294 -49.92 15.34 -23.20
C ALA A 294 -49.16 14.35 -24.08
N GLN A 295 -48.59 14.81 -25.19
CA GLN A 295 -47.65 14.01 -25.99
C GLN A 295 -46.27 14.04 -25.35
N THR A 296 -45.72 12.87 -25.04
CA THR A 296 -44.38 12.71 -24.43
C THR A 296 -43.51 11.84 -25.32
N VAL A 297 -42.25 12.22 -25.49
CA VAL A 297 -41.25 11.45 -26.23
C VAL A 297 -40.37 10.71 -25.24
N ALA A 298 -40.47 9.38 -25.19
CA ALA A 298 -39.69 8.57 -24.25
C ALA A 298 -38.46 7.95 -24.94
N PRO A 299 -37.26 7.98 -24.31
CA PRO A 299 -36.17 7.12 -24.75
C PRO A 299 -36.66 5.67 -24.84
N THR A 300 -36.30 5.02 -25.94
CA THR A 300 -36.81 3.69 -26.27
C THR A 300 -35.66 2.72 -26.46
N PHE A 301 -35.76 1.58 -25.81
CA PHE A 301 -34.76 0.52 -25.87
C PHE A 301 -35.38 -0.77 -26.40
N VAL A 302 -34.58 -1.53 -27.14
CA VAL A 302 -34.90 -2.92 -27.54
C VAL A 302 -34.02 -3.87 -26.76
N VAL A 303 -34.60 -4.98 -26.31
CA VAL A 303 -33.84 -6.09 -25.72
C VAL A 303 -33.04 -6.78 -26.82
N VAL A 304 -31.72 -6.75 -26.69
CA VAL A 304 -30.80 -7.45 -27.60
C VAL A 304 -30.50 -8.85 -27.09
N LYS A 305 -30.28 -9.01 -25.78
CA LYS A 305 -29.99 -10.30 -25.14
C LYS A 305 -30.30 -10.25 -23.65
N TYR A 306 -30.92 -11.29 -23.12
CA TYR A 306 -31.01 -11.53 -21.68
C TYR A 306 -29.71 -12.16 -21.14
N LEU A 307 -29.21 -11.62 -20.03
CA LEU A 307 -28.06 -12.12 -19.28
C LEU A 307 -28.63 -12.94 -18.12
N ASN A 308 -28.62 -14.26 -18.26
CA ASN A 308 -29.02 -15.20 -17.20
C ASN A 308 -27.84 -15.48 -16.26
#